data_AF-A0A7S0Q639-F1
#
_entry.id   AF-A0A7S0Q639-F1
#
_cell.length_a   1.000
_cell.length_b   1.000
_cell.length_c   1.000
_cell.angle_alpha   90.00
_cell.angle_beta   90.00
_cell.angle_gamma   90.00
#
_symmetry.space_group_name_H-M   'P 1'
#
loop_
_entity.id
_entity.type
_entity.pdbx_description
1 polymer ?
#
loop_
_entity_poly.entity_id
_entity_poly.type
_entity_poly.pdbx_seq_one_letter_code
_entity_poly.pdbx_strand_id
1 'polypeptide(L)'
;PPFSAGLLYLMGAHFDAVSIYKPAQSRPANSERYVVCRGLRPTEKPTFFEHLLHVNDTLNSLKPSWPQSVGGADGGVDVVHLVPEQMLQQSPVGAYLRASNDRIGVAQVRALRRLVAYMHV
;
A
#
# COMPACT_ATOMS: atom_id res chain seq x y z
N PRO A 1 -2.86 4.55 -4.25
CA PRO A 1 -3.90 3.58 -4.65
C PRO A 1 -4.83 3.23 -3.47
N PRO A 2 -6.15 3.19 -3.68
CA PRO A 2 -7.15 2.92 -2.64
C PRO A 2 -6.94 1.59 -1.92
N PHE A 3 -6.60 0.52 -2.64
CA PHE A 3 -6.31 -0.80 -2.08
C PHE A 3 -5.27 -0.77 -0.95
N SER A 4 -4.06 -0.27 -1.23
CA SER A 4 -2.96 -0.23 -0.24
C SER A 4 -3.28 0.69 0.94
N ALA A 5 -4.03 1.78 0.71
CA ALA A 5 -4.50 2.64 1.78
C ALA A 5 -5.52 1.93 2.68
N GLY A 6 -6.39 1.12 2.08
CA GLY A 6 -7.30 0.21 2.78
C GLY A 6 -6.57 -0.74 3.72
N LEU A 7 -5.48 -1.34 3.26
CA LEU A 7 -4.68 -2.25 4.10
C LEU A 7 -4.10 -1.52 5.31
N LEU A 8 -3.58 -0.31 5.12
CA LEU A 8 -3.02 0.51 6.19
C LEU A 8 -4.06 1.03 7.17
N TYR A 9 -5.27 1.32 6.69
CA TYR A 9 -6.41 1.61 7.55
C TYR A 9 -6.74 0.42 8.44
N LEU A 10 -6.80 -0.79 7.87
CA LEU A 10 -7.01 -2.02 8.65
C LEU A 10 -5.88 -2.24 9.66
N MET A 11 -4.61 -2.00 9.30
CA MET A 11 -3.51 -2.03 10.29
C MET A 11 -3.75 -1.03 11.43
N GLY A 12 -4.16 0.20 11.12
CA GLY A 12 -4.48 1.23 12.12
C GLY A 12 -5.67 0.87 13.02
N ALA A 13 -6.55 -0.02 12.56
CA ALA A 13 -7.68 -0.54 13.33
C ALA A 13 -7.32 -1.75 14.21
N HIS A 14 -6.17 -2.39 14.01
CA HIS A 14 -5.74 -3.57 14.77
C HIS A 14 -4.46 -3.40 15.59
N PHE A 15 -3.65 -2.37 15.32
CA PHE A 15 -2.44 -2.08 16.09
C PHE A 15 -2.59 -0.80 16.90
N ASP A 16 -1.84 -0.68 18.00
CA ASP A 16 -1.78 0.54 18.83
C ASP A 16 -1.12 1.70 18.08
N ALA A 17 -0.12 1.39 17.25
CA ALA A 17 0.56 2.37 16.42
C ALA A 17 0.97 1.78 15.07
N VAL A 18 0.83 2.59 14.02
CA VAL A 18 1.25 2.28 12.65
C VAL A 18 2.03 3.47 12.10
N SER A 19 3.15 3.19 11.43
CA SER A 19 3.94 4.22 10.75
C SER A 19 4.46 3.73 9.40
N ILE A 20 4.65 4.67 8.48
CA ILE A 20 5.37 4.48 7.23
C ILE A 20 6.75 5.08 7.37
N TYR A 21 7.78 4.28 7.08
CA TYR A 21 9.16 4.68 7.23
C TYR A 21 10.01 4.29 6.01
N LYS A 22 10.75 5.24 5.45
CA LYS A 22 11.78 4.98 4.43
C LYS A 22 13.17 5.18 5.08
N PRO A 23 13.86 4.10 5.49
CA PRO A 23 15.17 4.21 6.12
C PRO A 23 16.23 4.75 5.15
N ALA A 24 17.29 5.36 5.67
CA ALA A 24 18.41 5.87 4.87
C ALA A 24 19.12 4.77 4.07
N GLN A 25 19.07 3.52 4.55
CA GLN A 25 19.61 2.35 3.88
C GLN A 25 18.79 1.95 2.63
N SER A 26 17.53 2.39 2.52
CA SER A 26 16.73 2.22 1.31
C SER A 26 17.15 3.24 0.27
N ARG A 27 17.30 2.83 -1.00
CA ARG A 27 17.75 3.72 -2.08
C ARG A 27 16.81 4.93 -2.19
N PRO A 28 17.31 6.17 -2.19
CA PRO A 28 16.46 7.36 -2.08
C PRO A 28 15.56 7.58 -3.32
N ALA A 29 15.96 7.06 -4.48
CA ALA A 29 15.22 7.21 -5.74
C ALA A 29 14.15 6.13 -5.98
N ASN A 30 14.11 5.06 -5.19
CA ASN A 30 13.10 4.01 -5.35
C ASN A 30 11.88 4.27 -4.45
N SER A 31 10.79 3.55 -4.71
CA SER A 31 9.52 3.68 -3.99
C SER A 31 9.43 2.81 -2.73
N GLU A 32 10.48 2.05 -2.40
CA GLU A 32 10.52 1.16 -1.24
C GLU A 32 10.40 1.96 0.05
N ARG A 33 9.54 1.46 0.93
CA ARG A 33 9.26 1.96 2.27
C ARG A 33 8.65 0.83 3.09
N TYR A 34 8.74 0.97 4.40
CA TYR A 34 8.31 -0.04 5.35
C TYR A 34 7.08 0.46 6.10
N VAL A 35 6.19 -0.47 6.42
CA VAL A 35 5.10 -0.27 7.37
C VAL A 35 5.55 -0.88 8.69
N VAL A 36 5.57 -0.09 9.76
CA VAL A 36 5.93 -0.55 11.09
C VAL A 36 4.67 -0.50 11.95
N CYS A 37 4.24 -1.66 12.42
CA CYS A 37 3.09 -1.83 13.28
C CYS A 37 3.56 -2.26 14.68
N ARG A 38 3.01 -1.64 15.73
CA ARG A 38 3.37 -1.92 17.13
C ARG A 38 2.13 -2.16 17.97
N GLY A 39 2.19 -3.17 18.84
CA GLY A 39 1.12 -3.50 19.78
C GLY A 39 -0.11 -4.03 19.06
N LEU A 40 -0.07 -5.28 18.61
CA LEU A 40 -1.27 -5.94 18.07
C LEU A 40 -2.31 -6.01 19.19
N ARG A 41 -3.48 -5.40 18.98
CA ARG A 41 -4.55 -5.41 19.96
C ARG A 41 -5.18 -6.79 20.05
N PRO A 42 -5.57 -7.25 21.26
CA PRO A 42 -6.36 -8.45 21.40
C PRO A 42 -7.65 -8.31 20.58
N THR A 43 -7.88 -9.23 19.65
CA THR A 43 -9.10 -9.26 18.85
C THR A 43 -10.07 -10.26 19.45
N GLU A 44 -11.24 -9.80 19.92
CA GLU A 44 -12.30 -10.70 20.38
C GLU A 44 -12.96 -11.47 19.22
N LYS A 45 -12.81 -10.98 17.98
CA LYS A 45 -13.38 -11.59 16.77
C LYS A 45 -12.30 -11.71 15.67
N PRO A 46 -12.12 -12.89 15.05
CA PRO A 46 -11.15 -13.12 13.97
C PRO A 46 -11.55 -12.47 12.63
N THR A 47 -12.62 -11.68 12.59
CA THR A 47 -13.26 -11.13 11.39
C THR A 47 -12.31 -10.38 10.46
N PHE A 48 -11.26 -9.75 11.00
CA PHE A 48 -10.25 -9.07 10.18
C PHE A 48 -9.35 -10.05 9.41
N PHE A 49 -8.88 -11.12 10.07
CA PHE A 49 -8.04 -12.12 9.42
C PHE A 49 -8.85 -12.89 8.37
N GLU A 50 -10.11 -13.21 8.68
CA GLU A 50 -11.04 -13.84 7.76
C GLU A 50 -11.32 -12.95 6.54
N HIS A 51 -11.51 -11.65 6.74
CA HIS A 51 -11.68 -10.69 5.63
C HIS A 51 -10.46 -10.66 4.69
N LEU A 52 -9.25 -10.55 5.24
CA LEU A 52 -8.03 -10.56 4.42
C LEU A 52 -7.80 -11.90 3.71
N LEU A 53 -8.15 -13.02 4.36
CA LEU A 53 -8.06 -14.35 3.75
C LEU A 53 -9.05 -14.47 2.59
N HIS A 54 -10.30 -14.05 2.78
CA HIS A 54 -11.30 -14.04 1.73
C HIS A 54 -10.91 -13.15 0.54
N VAL A 55 -10.33 -11.98 0.80
CA VAL A 55 -9.79 -11.12 -0.27
C VAL A 55 -8.67 -11.82 -1.02
N ASN A 56 -7.75 -12.49 -0.32
CA ASN A 56 -6.67 -13.23 -0.96
C ASN A 56 -7.21 -14.36 -1.85
N ASP A 57 -8.22 -15.10 -1.39
CA ASP A 57 -8.87 -16.14 -2.19
C ASP A 57 -9.54 -15.54 -3.43
N THR A 58 -10.21 -14.39 -3.27
CA THR A 58 -10.80 -13.64 -4.39
C THR A 58 -9.73 -13.22 -5.40
N LEU A 59 -8.64 -12.59 -4.95
CA LEU A 59 -7.51 -12.21 -5.79
C LEU A 59 -6.94 -13.41 -6.56
N ASN A 60 -6.81 -14.57 -5.91
CA ASN A 60 -6.34 -15.79 -6.55
C ASN A 60 -7.31 -16.31 -7.60
N SER A 61 -8.63 -16.24 -7.35
CA SER A 61 -9.65 -16.64 -8.31
C SER A 61 -9.72 -15.73 -9.54
N LEU A 62 -9.29 -14.47 -9.39
CA LEU A 62 -9.23 -13.47 -10.46
C LEU A 62 -7.92 -13.50 -11.26
N LYS A 63 -6.91 -14.27 -10.84
CA LYS A 63 -5.66 -14.37 -11.58
C LYS A 63 -5.93 -14.96 -12.97
N PRO A 64 -5.42 -14.36 -14.05
CA PRO A 64 -5.50 -14.99 -15.35
C PRO A 64 -4.74 -16.32 -15.32
N SER A 65 -5.29 -17.35 -15.97
CA SER A 65 -4.60 -18.61 -16.19
C SER A 65 -3.39 -18.38 -17.10
N TRP A 66 -2.20 -18.72 -16.61
CA TRP A 66 -1.01 -18.80 -17.44
C TRP A 66 -1.15 -19.97 -18.45
N PRO A 67 -0.85 -19.81 -19.77
CA PRO A 67 -0.18 -18.71 -20.45
C PRO A 67 -1.16 -17.94 -21.36
N GLN A 68 -2.13 -17.20 -20.80
CA GLN A 68 -2.95 -16.28 -21.59
C GLN A 68 -2.68 -14.82 -21.20
N SER A 69 -2.59 -13.99 -22.25
CA SER A 69 -2.32 -12.54 -22.33
C SER A 69 -0.85 -12.07 -22.42
N VAL A 70 -0.07 -12.68 -23.33
CA VAL A 70 0.90 -11.86 -24.11
C VAL A 70 0.07 -11.09 -25.14
N GLY A 71 -0.27 -9.84 -24.82
CA GLY A 71 -0.96 -8.94 -25.74
C GLY A 71 -2.41 -8.67 -25.38
N GLY A 72 -2.60 -7.55 -24.68
CA GLY A 72 -3.70 -6.63 -24.95
C GLY A 72 -5.12 -7.09 -24.64
N ALA A 73 -5.70 -6.44 -23.63
CA ALA A 73 -7.14 -6.22 -23.48
C ALA A 73 -8.00 -7.39 -22.98
N ASP A 74 -7.60 -8.04 -21.89
CA ASP A 74 -8.59 -8.48 -20.91
C ASP A 74 -8.78 -7.33 -19.91
N GLY A 75 -10.00 -6.79 -19.82
CA GLY A 75 -10.38 -5.85 -18.77
C GLY A 75 -10.36 -6.57 -17.42
N GLY A 76 -9.16 -6.88 -16.93
CA GLY A 76 -8.91 -7.75 -15.79
C GLY A 76 -9.65 -7.25 -14.57
N VAL A 77 -10.65 -8.02 -14.15
CA VAL A 77 -11.37 -7.76 -12.91
C VAL A 77 -10.37 -7.96 -11.77
N ASP A 78 -10.22 -6.95 -10.93
CA ASP A 78 -9.28 -6.96 -9.80
C ASP A 78 -9.94 -6.37 -8.55
N VAL A 79 -9.44 -6.74 -7.37
CA VAL A 79 -9.89 -6.16 -6.10
C VAL A 79 -9.24 -4.81 -5.91
N VAL A 80 -9.99 -3.74 -6.17
CA VAL A 80 -9.50 -2.35 -6.10
C VAL A 80 -9.64 -1.69 -4.73
N HIS A 81 -10.53 -2.20 -3.87
CA HIS A 81 -10.85 -1.64 -2.56
C HIS A 81 -10.96 -2.75 -1.50
N LEU A 82 -10.20 -2.60 -0.40
CA LEU A 82 -10.31 -3.47 0.79
C LEU A 82 -11.35 -2.96 1.80
N VAL A 83 -11.62 -1.67 1.76
CA VAL A 83 -12.54 -0.93 2.61
C VAL A 83 -13.22 0.16 1.76
N PRO A 84 -14.42 0.63 2.13
CA PRO A 84 -15.06 1.74 1.44
C PRO A 84 -14.17 2.98 1.41
N GLU A 85 -14.12 3.67 0.27
CA GLU A 85 -13.23 4.83 0.11
C GLU A 85 -13.54 5.95 1.12
N GLN A 86 -14.82 6.16 1.42
CA GLN A 86 -15.27 7.17 2.37
C GLN A 86 -14.66 6.98 3.76
N MET A 87 -14.47 5.71 4.18
CA MET A 87 -13.82 5.37 5.45
C MET A 87 -12.36 5.82 5.47
N LEU A 88 -11.65 5.68 4.35
CA LEU A 88 -10.28 6.18 4.22
C LEU A 88 -10.24 7.71 4.27
N GLN A 89 -11.09 8.37 3.50
CA GLN A 89 -11.11 9.83 3.39
C GLN A 89 -11.37 10.51 4.74
N GLN A 90 -12.25 9.93 5.56
CA GLN A 90 -12.67 10.45 6.86
C GLN A 90 -11.76 10.02 8.03
N SER A 91 -10.79 9.13 7.81
CA SER A 91 -9.95 8.59 8.88
C SER A 91 -8.67 9.41 9.13
N PRO A 92 -8.18 9.48 10.39
CA PRO A 92 -6.85 10.02 10.70
C PRO A 92 -5.73 9.29 9.94
N VAL A 93 -5.88 7.98 9.73
CA VAL A 93 -4.95 7.18 8.94
C VAL A 93 -4.90 7.70 7.51
N GLY A 94 -6.04 7.95 6.86
CA GLY A 94 -6.07 8.49 5.50
C GLY A 94 -5.37 9.84 5.36
N ALA A 95 -5.55 10.74 6.34
CA ALA A 95 -4.83 12.01 6.38
C ALA A 95 -3.31 11.81 6.54
N TYR A 96 -2.91 10.92 7.45
CA TYR A 96 -1.50 10.54 7.64
C TYR A 96 -0.87 9.95 6.37
N LEU A 97 -1.59 9.08 5.66
CA LEU A 97 -1.11 8.46 4.41
C LEU A 97 -0.86 9.49 3.32
N ARG A 98 -1.76 10.48 3.15
CA ARG A 98 -1.57 11.58 2.20
C ARG A 98 -0.29 12.35 2.53
N ALA A 99 -0.16 12.83 3.76
CA ALA A 99 1.02 13.57 4.20
C ALA A 99 2.33 12.76 4.09
N SER A 100 2.28 11.46 4.37
CA SER A 100 3.44 10.57 4.21
C SER A 100 3.83 10.37 2.75
N ASN A 101 2.86 10.17 1.86
CA ASN A 101 3.10 10.01 0.43
C ASN A 101 3.72 11.28 -0.17
N ASP A 102 3.20 12.46 0.17
CA ASP A 102 3.71 13.73 -0.35
C ASP A 102 5.17 13.97 0.09
N ARG A 103 5.46 13.78 1.38
CA ARG A 103 6.80 13.96 1.94
C ARG A 103 7.83 13.01 1.32
N ILE A 104 7.50 11.72 1.20
CA ILE A 104 8.39 10.72 0.60
C ILE A 104 8.53 10.98 -0.91
N GLY A 105 7.44 11.34 -1.59
CA GLY A 105 7.44 11.64 -3.02
C GLY A 105 8.35 12.82 -3.37
N VAL A 106 8.30 13.91 -2.60
CA VAL A 106 9.20 15.07 -2.78
C VAL A 106 10.67 14.65 -2.65
N ALA A 107 11.00 13.83 -1.65
CA ALA A 107 12.36 13.33 -1.47
C ALA A 107 12.80 12.43 -2.65
N GLN A 108 11.92 11.56 -3.12
CA GLN A 108 12.18 10.64 -4.23
C GLN A 108 12.41 11.40 -5.55
N VAL A 109 11.59 12.42 -5.86
CA VAL A 109 11.77 13.27 -7.04
C VAL A 109 13.13 13.96 -7.03
N ARG A 110 13.57 14.50 -5.88
CA ARG A 110 14.90 15.10 -5.74
C ARG A 110 16.02 14.09 -5.98
N ALA A 111 15.88 12.87 -5.46
CA ALA A 111 16.86 11.81 -5.65
C ALA A 111 16.96 11.37 -7.11
N LEU A 112 15.83 11.21 -7.81
CA LEU A 112 15.78 10.88 -9.23
C LEU A 112 16.45 11.97 -10.09
N ARG A 113 16.17 13.25 -9.82
CA ARG A 113 16.83 14.37 -10.52
C ARG A 113 18.34 14.37 -10.34
N ARG A 114 18.82 14.04 -9.14
CA ARG A 114 20.26 13.90 -8.88
C ARG A 114 20.87 12.77 -9.70
N LEU A 115 20.23 11.61 -9.77
CA LEU A 115 20.71 10.50 -10.59
C LEU A 115 20.81 10.88 -12.08
N VAL A 116 19.79 11.55 -12.63
CA VAL A 116 19.82 12.04 -14.02
C VAL A 116 20.98 13.01 -14.22
N ALA A 117 21.18 13.96 -13.31
CA ALA A 117 22.29 14.91 -13.39
C ALA A 117 23.65 14.19 -13.38
N TYR A 118 23.85 13.18 -12.52
CA TYR A 118 25.09 12.39 -12.46
C TYR A 118 25.37 11.57 -13.74
N MET A 119 24.34 11.20 -14.50
CA MET A 119 24.51 10.45 -15.76
C MET A 119 24.77 11.35 -16.98
N HIS A 120 24.69 12.67 -16.81
CA HIS A 120 24.93 13.65 -17.87
C HIS A 120 26.19 14.49 -17.61
N VAL A 121 27.01 14.07 -16.63
CA VAL A 121 28.40 14.51 -16.41
C VAL A 121 29.32 13.48 -17.04
#